data_AF-A0AAQ0H1Q0-F1
#
_entry.id   AF-A0AAQ0H1Q0-F1
#
_cell.length_a   1.000
_cell.length_b   1.000
_cell.length_c   1.000
_cell.angle_alpha   90.00
_cell.angle_beta   90.00
_cell.angle_gamma   90.00
#
_symmetry.space_group_name_H-M   'P 1'
#
loop_
_entity.id
_entity.type
_entity.pdbx_description
1 polymer ?
#
loop_
_entity_poly.entity_id
_entity_poly.type
_entity_poly.pdbx_seq_one_letter_code
_entity_poly.pdbx_strand_id
1 'polypeptide(L)'
;MGKNRRYGTDVSAAALNEFLTRPAPVSLTEDERGPGPVTELPAGAPVDVWLRFRLDATVQERAVVVAYTDRARLVELTRRDGTTYRVWVWAGAVTNLQPRRP
;
A
#
# COMPACT_ATOMS: atom_id res chain seq x y z
N MET A 1 -10.83 38.12 1.81
CA MET A 1 -9.42 37.69 1.97
C MET A 1 -9.11 37.55 3.44
N GLY A 2 -8.50 36.44 3.86
CA GLY A 2 -7.83 36.37 5.17
C GLY A 2 -8.27 35.25 6.10
N LYS A 3 -7.65 34.08 5.91
CA LYS A 3 -7.20 33.13 6.94
C LYS A 3 -8.27 32.48 7.83
N ASN A 4 -8.59 31.24 7.50
CA ASN A 4 -8.91 30.23 8.50
C ASN A 4 -8.05 28.97 8.22
N ARG A 5 -7.01 28.75 9.04
CA ARG A 5 -6.27 27.48 9.09
C ARG A 5 -6.00 27.15 10.55
N ARG A 6 -6.98 26.47 11.15
CA ARG A 6 -6.81 25.63 12.34
C ARG A 6 -7.48 24.29 12.04
N TYR A 7 -6.67 23.30 11.71
CA TYR A 7 -6.91 21.88 11.99
C TYR A 7 -5.51 21.42 12.43
N GLY A 8 -5.17 21.30 13.72
CA GLY A 8 -5.96 20.58 14.70
C GLY A 8 -5.99 19.12 14.27
N THR A 9 -4.82 18.50 14.15
CA THR A 9 -4.73 17.08 13.79
C THR A 9 -5.13 16.27 15.00
N ASP A 10 -6.44 16.12 15.20
CA ASP A 10 -7.01 15.00 15.95
C ASP A 10 -6.70 13.71 15.17
N VAL A 11 -5.44 13.26 15.21
CA VAL A 11 -5.14 11.85 15.01
C VAL A 11 -5.73 11.17 16.23
N SER A 12 -6.99 10.77 16.13
CA SER A 12 -7.73 10.21 17.24
C SER A 12 -6.94 9.04 17.83
N ALA A 13 -6.91 8.91 19.15
CA ALA A 13 -6.30 7.75 19.82
C ALA A 13 -6.81 6.41 19.26
N ALA A 14 -8.02 6.39 18.67
CA ALA A 14 -8.58 5.27 17.92
C ALA A 14 -7.81 4.92 16.63
N ALA A 15 -7.34 5.90 15.85
CA ALA A 15 -6.50 5.66 14.66
C ALA A 15 -5.10 5.16 15.05
N LEU A 16 -4.57 5.65 16.18
CA LEU A 16 -3.37 5.12 16.81
C LEU A 16 -3.60 3.68 17.33
N ASN A 17 -4.75 3.37 17.91
CA ASN A 17 -5.07 2.04 18.45
C ASN A 17 -5.37 1.01 17.35
N GLU A 18 -5.96 1.42 16.22
CA GLU A 18 -6.10 0.57 15.02
C GLU A 18 -4.74 0.25 14.39
N PHE A 19 -3.83 1.23 14.39
CA PHE A 19 -2.44 1.04 13.94
C PHE A 19 -1.66 0.06 14.84
N LEU A 20 -2.01 -0.03 16.12
CA LEU A 20 -1.39 -0.93 17.10
C LEU A 20 -2.02 -2.35 17.13
N THR A 21 -3.24 -2.52 16.62
CA THR A 21 -3.98 -3.80 16.71
C THR A 21 -4.06 -4.59 15.41
N ARG A 22 -3.83 -3.94 14.25
CA ARG A 22 -3.73 -4.64 12.96
C ARG A 22 -2.40 -4.29 12.32
N PRO A 23 -1.47 -5.26 12.16
CA PRO A 23 -0.19 -4.96 11.53
C PRO A 23 -0.49 -4.43 10.12
N ALA A 24 -0.05 -3.21 9.82
CA ALA A 24 -0.04 -2.68 8.47
C ALA A 24 1.20 -3.19 7.75
N PRO A 25 1.12 -3.47 6.43
CA PRO A 25 2.31 -3.91 5.71
C PRO A 25 3.33 -2.78 5.63
N VAL A 26 4.60 -3.17 5.61
CA VAL A 26 5.74 -2.27 5.48
C VAL A 26 5.84 -1.85 4.02
N SER A 27 5.57 -0.58 3.75
CA SER A 27 5.83 0.03 2.45
C SER A 27 7.32 0.30 2.27
N LEU A 28 7.81 0.14 1.05
CA LEU A 28 9.14 0.63 0.69
C LEU A 28 9.22 2.14 0.91
N THR A 29 10.38 2.58 1.36
CA THR A 29 10.76 3.99 1.45
C THR A 29 11.08 4.56 0.07
N GLU A 30 11.28 5.88 0.01
CA GLU A 30 11.67 6.56 -1.23
C GLU A 30 13.05 6.12 -1.73
N ASP A 31 14.00 5.89 -0.81
CA ASP A 31 15.32 5.36 -1.14
C ASP A 31 15.25 3.93 -1.68
N GLU A 32 14.39 3.09 -1.09
CA GLU A 32 14.22 1.70 -1.53
C GLU A 32 13.59 1.61 -2.92
N ARG A 33 12.54 2.39 -3.23
CA ARG A 33 11.94 2.38 -4.58
C ARG A 33 12.89 2.90 -5.68
N GLY A 34 13.95 3.62 -5.28
CA GLY A 34 14.93 4.25 -6.16
C GLY A 34 14.47 5.60 -6.72
N PRO A 35 15.38 6.38 -7.32
CA PRO A 35 15.13 7.76 -7.76
C PRO A 35 14.35 7.87 -9.08
N GLY A 36 13.98 6.74 -9.69
CA GLY A 36 13.30 6.72 -10.98
C GLY A 36 11.94 7.42 -10.93
N PRO A 37 11.47 7.97 -12.06
CA PRO A 37 10.16 8.60 -12.11
C PRO A 37 9.06 7.58 -11.77
N VAL A 38 8.02 8.05 -11.08
CA VAL A 38 6.82 7.26 -10.84
C VAL A 38 5.91 7.40 -12.06
N THR A 39 5.59 6.28 -12.69
CA THR A 39 4.60 6.21 -13.76
C THR A 39 3.27 5.78 -13.16
N GLU A 40 2.25 6.62 -13.30
CA GLU A 40 0.89 6.28 -12.89
C GLU A 40 0.25 5.28 -13.86
N LEU A 41 -0.62 4.41 -13.32
CA LEU A 41 -1.40 3.45 -14.07
C LEU A 41 -2.90 3.64 -13.74
N PRO A 42 -3.59 4.61 -14.36
CA PRO A 42 -4.96 4.98 -13.98
C PRO A 42 -5.98 3.85 -14.11
N ALA A 43 -5.80 2.96 -15.10
CA ALA A 43 -6.67 1.80 -15.29
C ALA A 43 -6.48 0.72 -14.21
N GLY A 44 -5.35 0.76 -13.50
CA GLY A 44 -4.93 -0.29 -12.59
C GLY A 44 -4.57 -1.61 -13.30
N ALA A 45 -3.81 -2.47 -12.63
CA ALA A 45 -3.61 -3.85 -13.06
C ALA A 45 -3.81 -4.81 -11.88
N PRO A 46 -4.74 -5.79 -11.95
CA PRO A 46 -4.96 -6.75 -10.88
C PRO A 46 -3.80 -7.75 -10.80
N VAL A 47 -3.33 -8.00 -9.58
CA VAL A 47 -2.15 -8.84 -9.30
C VAL A 47 -2.34 -9.61 -8.01
N ASP A 48 -1.53 -10.65 -7.82
CA ASP A 48 -1.21 -11.15 -6.49
C ASP A 48 0.08 -10.48 -6.01
N VAL A 49 0.13 -10.09 -4.73
CA VAL A 49 1.27 -9.38 -4.14
C VAL A 49 1.66 -9.98 -2.79
N TRP A 50 2.96 -10.14 -2.58
CA TRP A 50 3.53 -10.51 -1.29
C TRP A 50 3.79 -9.26 -0.45
N LEU A 51 3.11 -9.17 0.70
CA LEU A 51 3.22 -8.08 1.65
C LEU A 51 4.03 -8.51 2.87
N ARG A 52 5.00 -7.70 3.27
CA ARG A 52 5.78 -7.89 4.51
C ARG A 52 5.18 -7.09 5.65
N PHE A 53 5.11 -7.67 6.85
CA PHE A 53 4.70 -7.00 8.08
C PHE A 53 5.87 -6.94 9.08
N ARG A 54 5.79 -6.05 10.10
CA ARG A 54 6.89 -5.77 11.05
C ARG A 54 7.31 -6.95 11.95
N LEU A 55 6.62 -8.09 11.90
CA LEU A 55 6.91 -9.31 12.68
C LEU A 55 7.37 -10.46 11.76
N ASP A 56 8.05 -10.13 10.66
CA ASP A 56 8.53 -11.05 9.62
C ASP A 56 7.46 -11.94 8.98
N ALA A 57 6.18 -11.63 9.20
CA ALA A 57 5.09 -12.27 8.51
C ALA A 57 5.03 -11.77 7.05
N THR A 58 4.88 -12.71 6.13
CA THR A 58 4.59 -12.44 4.71
C THR A 58 3.23 -13.01 4.35
N VAL A 59 2.37 -12.18 3.75
CA VAL A 59 1.03 -12.59 3.30
C VAL A 59 0.89 -12.29 1.82
N GLN A 60 0.34 -13.24 1.07
CA GLN A 60 -0.06 -13.01 -0.31
C GLN A 60 -1.50 -12.48 -0.34
N GLU A 61 -1.70 -11.34 -0.99
CA GLU A 61 -3.01 -10.71 -1.14
C GLU A 61 -3.28 -10.38 -2.61
N ARG A 62 -4.56 -10.23 -2.94
CA ARG A 62 -4.97 -9.64 -4.22
C ARG A 62 -4.97 -8.13 -4.12
N ALA A 63 -4.38 -7.47 -5.10
CA ALA A 63 -4.26 -6.02 -5.13
C ALA A 63 -4.37 -5.49 -6.55
N VAL A 64 -4.38 -4.15 -6.67
CA VAL A 64 -4.31 -3.45 -7.95
C VAL A 64 -3.05 -2.60 -7.99
N VAL A 65 -2.17 -2.82 -8.97
CA VAL A 65 -1.05 -1.90 -9.23
C VAL A 65 -1.62 -0.61 -9.81
N VAL A 66 -1.34 0.52 -9.18
CA VAL A 66 -1.83 1.86 -9.59
C VAL A 66 -0.71 2.81 -10.01
N ALA A 67 0.55 2.47 -9.70
CA ALA A 67 1.73 3.16 -10.21
C ALA A 67 2.96 2.25 -10.15
N TYR A 68 4.03 2.59 -10.85
CA TYR A 68 5.27 1.84 -10.83
C TYR A 68 6.51 2.72 -11.03
N THR A 69 7.65 2.18 -10.62
CA THR A 69 9.00 2.59 -11.06
C THR A 69 9.67 1.39 -11.74
N ASP A 70 10.93 1.49 -12.15
CA ASP A 70 11.67 0.33 -12.65
C ASP A 70 11.81 -0.79 -11.60
N ARG A 71 11.90 -0.43 -10.31
CA ARG A 71 12.20 -1.36 -9.21
C ARG A 71 11.01 -1.71 -8.33
N ALA A 72 9.98 -0.87 -8.31
CA ALA A 72 8.89 -0.99 -7.36
C ALA A 72 7.52 -0.81 -8.02
N ARG A 73 6.48 -1.28 -7.33
CA ARG A 73 5.08 -1.14 -7.71
C ARG A 73 4.32 -0.54 -6.53
N LEU A 74 3.45 0.43 -6.81
CA LEU A 74 2.49 0.94 -5.85
C LEU A 74 1.22 0.11 -6.01
N VAL A 75 0.89 -0.67 -5.00
CA VAL A 75 -0.33 -1.48 -4.97
C VAL A 75 -1.36 -0.82 -4.07
N GLU A 76 -2.61 -0.86 -4.50
CA GLU A 76 -3.79 -0.48 -3.71
C GLU A 76 -4.51 -1.75 -3.26
N LEU A 77 -4.84 -1.79 -1.97
CA LEU A 77 -5.54 -2.89 -1.34
C LEU A 77 -6.78 -2.37 -0.62
N THR A 78 -7.86 -3.15 -0.68
CA THR A 78 -9.09 -2.88 0.05
C THR A 78 -9.20 -3.87 1.22
N ARG A 79 -9.27 -3.35 2.44
CA ARG A 79 -9.53 -4.15 3.64
C ARG A 79 -10.99 -4.61 3.68
N ARG A 80 -11.28 -5.60 4.52
CA ARG A 80 -12.65 -6.10 4.73
C ARG A 80 -13.63 -5.04 5.23
N ASP A 81 -13.13 -4.02 5.94
CA ASP A 81 -13.91 -2.86 6.41
C ASP A 81 -14.14 -1.80 5.32
N GLY A 82 -13.69 -2.04 4.09
CA GLY A 82 -13.84 -1.14 2.94
C GLY A 82 -12.77 -0.05 2.86
N THR A 83 -11.89 0.07 3.85
CA THR A 83 -10.79 1.04 3.80
C THR A 83 -9.77 0.64 2.74
N THR A 84 -9.33 1.59 1.92
CA THR A 84 -8.25 1.39 0.96
C THR A 84 -6.95 1.96 1.49
N TYR A 85 -5.85 1.28 1.21
CA TYR A 85 -4.51 1.79 1.52
C TYR A 85 -3.54 1.38 0.42
N ARG A 86 -2.46 2.15 0.31
CA ARG A 86 -1.45 1.96 -0.73
C ARG A 86 -0.10 1.62 -0.14
N VAL A 87 0.63 0.75 -0.83
CA VAL A 87 1.91 0.22 -0.37
C VAL A 87 2.86 0.13 -1.56
N TRP A 88 4.07 0.67 -1.41
CA TRP A 88 5.15 0.36 -2.33
C TRP A 88 5.74 -1.00 -2.00
N VAL A 89 5.86 -1.86 -3.01
CA VAL A 89 6.49 -3.18 -2.93
C VAL A 89 7.55 -3.32 -4.02
N TRP A 90 8.52 -4.21 -3.82
CA TRP A 90 9.48 -4.54 -4.87
C TRP A 90 8.75 -5.15 -6.08
N ALA A 91 9.24 -4.89 -7.29
CA ALA A 91 8.62 -5.44 -8.50
C ALA A 91 8.52 -6.98 -8.47
N GLY A 92 9.52 -7.66 -7.89
CA GLY A 92 9.51 -9.11 -7.71
C GLY A 92 8.54 -9.64 -6.65
N ALA A 93 7.95 -8.76 -5.82
CA ALA A 93 6.90 -9.14 -4.88
C ALA A 93 5.51 -9.23 -5.55
N VAL A 94 5.40 -8.79 -6.81
CA VAL A 94 4.17 -8.79 -7.58
C VAL A 94 4.21 -9.93 -8.59
N THR A 95 3.14 -10.71 -8.64
CA THR A 95 2.97 -11.80 -9.60
C THR A 95 1.67 -11.65 -10.37
N ASN A 96 1.59 -12.29 -11.54
CA ASN A 96 0.33 -12.40 -12.28
C ASN A 96 -0.75 -12.99 -11.38
N LEU A 97 -1.98 -12.49 -11.53
CA LEU A 97 -3.13 -12.97 -10.80
C LEU A 97 -3.32 -14.46 -11.06
N GLN A 98 -3.14 -15.29 -10.03
CA GLN A 98 -3.38 -16.71 -10.13
C GLN A 98 -4.89 -17.00 -9.99
N PRO A 99 -5.43 -17.94 -10.79
CA PRO A 99 -6.79 -18.41 -10.58
C PRO A 99 -6.90 -19.07 -9.20
N ARG A 100 -7.93 -18.71 -8.42
CA ARG A 100 -8.18 -19.40 -7.14
C ARG A 100 -8.58 -20.84 -7.47
N ARG A 101 -7.81 -21.80 -6.96
CA ARG A 101 -8.19 -23.22 -7.04
C ARG A 101 -9.47 -23.40 -6.19
N PRO A 102 -10.51 -24.07 -6.72
CA PRO A 102 -11.77 -24.31 -6.00
C PRO A 102 -11.59 -25.22 -4.80
#